data_AF-A0A7J6P068-F1
#
_entry.id   AF-A0A7J6P068-F1
#
_cell.length_a   1.000
_cell.length_b   1.000
_cell.length_c   1.000
_cell.angle_alpha   90.00
_cell.angle_beta   90.00
_cell.angle_gamma   90.00
#
_symmetry.space_group_name_H-M   'P 1'
#
loop_
_entity.id
_entity.type
_entity.pdbx_description
1 polymer ?
#
loop_
_entity_poly.entity_id
_entity_poly.type
_entity_poly.pdbx_seq_one_letter_code
_entity_poly.pdbx_strand_id
1 'polypeptide(L)'
;MLRSVALHSAAVRSPASTSSVLTLPIERNSVEMTADGHLVNLLVDTGSSNAYLVYGDWYESIYGVGSCKYLVSGCYFCPPTDPCTRDSLLSRGFHTVGYGSGQVDVFVYREVTLEIAGRNISHFLMGLLINSTRVDEEIQPNAMLGLGLPPPKFDPGLGTTSFVEQLVEAEVLARYIVSIHTTRLSEGITGQLVLGKETKKAEDTVSLRLVDLPSTSGAIAGVISAVYVTGPSADPAVTCHYVHFDTGCDSTFVPSEVFAIILEAFEVEFGPDRVNWKKSSRPSPMNEQELAAFIDDEEDLWFRESVAERLPCTSHSS
;
A
#
# COMPACT_ATOMS: atom_id res chain seq x y z
N MET A 1 10.37 2.47 -33.45
CA MET A 1 9.79 3.80 -33.13
C MET A 1 8.92 3.63 -31.89
N LEU A 2 9.48 3.85 -30.71
CA LEU A 2 8.79 3.67 -29.43
C LEU A 2 8.30 5.04 -28.96
N ARG A 3 6.97 5.16 -28.80
CA ARG A 3 6.31 6.34 -28.25
C ARG A 3 6.56 6.34 -26.73
N SER A 4 7.26 7.36 -26.25
CA SER A 4 7.27 7.71 -24.84
C SER A 4 5.85 8.13 -24.46
N VAL A 5 5.18 7.34 -23.63
CA VAL A 5 3.90 7.73 -23.02
C VAL A 5 4.23 8.50 -21.75
N ALA A 6 4.51 9.79 -21.92
CA ALA A 6 4.33 10.71 -20.82
C ALA A 6 2.81 10.89 -20.66
N LEU A 7 2.23 10.43 -19.55
CA LEU A 7 0.87 10.77 -19.14
C LEU A 7 0.84 12.28 -18.82
N HIS A 8 0.76 13.09 -19.88
CA HIS A 8 0.46 14.51 -19.81
C HIS A 8 -1.06 14.66 -20.00
N SER A 9 -1.81 14.68 -18.90
CA SER A 9 -3.11 15.33 -18.90
C SER A 9 -2.86 16.84 -18.94
N ALA A 10 -2.93 17.41 -20.15
CA ALA A 10 -2.79 18.84 -20.36
C ALA A 10 -4.17 19.50 -20.26
N ALA A 11 -4.47 20.05 -19.09
CA ALA A 11 -5.43 21.15 -18.95
C ALA A 11 -4.67 22.38 -18.44
N VAL A 12 -4.44 23.34 -19.33
CA VAL A 12 -3.86 24.64 -19.00
C VAL A 12 -4.92 25.49 -18.29
N ARG A 13 -4.72 25.79 -17.00
CA ARG A 13 -5.34 26.91 -16.29
C ARG A 13 -4.29 27.69 -15.49
N SER A 14 -4.24 29.00 -15.70
CA SER A 14 -3.41 30.02 -15.03
C SER A 14 -3.90 30.32 -13.58
N PRO A 15 -3.27 31.26 -12.83
CA PRO A 15 -1.94 31.24 -12.25
C PRO A 15 -1.98 31.34 -10.71
N ALA A 16 -0.91 30.87 -10.05
CA ALA A 16 -0.52 31.18 -8.66
C ALA A 16 -1.45 30.70 -7.51
N SER A 17 -1.90 29.45 -7.55
CA SER A 17 -2.00 28.69 -6.29
C SER A 17 -0.56 28.32 -5.91
N THR A 18 -0.07 28.75 -4.75
CA THR A 18 1.20 28.25 -4.21
C THR A 18 1.02 26.75 -3.96
N SER A 19 1.37 25.94 -4.95
CA SER A 19 1.31 24.48 -4.86
C SER A 19 2.02 24.04 -3.59
N SER A 20 1.27 23.49 -2.65
CA SER A 20 1.82 23.18 -1.34
C SER A 20 2.47 21.81 -1.35
N VAL A 21 3.55 21.71 -0.59
CA VAL A 21 4.20 20.45 -0.25
C VAL A 21 3.66 20.07 1.11
N LEU A 22 3.13 18.86 1.24
CA LEU A 22 2.76 18.33 2.55
C LEU A 22 3.92 17.50 3.07
N THR A 23 4.29 17.72 4.32
CA THR A 23 5.29 16.93 5.03
C THR A 23 4.61 16.39 6.29
N LEU A 24 4.48 15.08 6.37
CA LEU A 24 3.76 14.38 7.42
C LEU A 24 4.78 13.52 8.18
N PRO A 25 4.88 13.65 9.51
CA PRO A 25 5.73 12.78 10.30
C PRO A 25 5.18 11.35 10.24
N ILE A 26 6.07 10.39 9.97
CA ILE A 26 5.76 8.97 10.12
C ILE A 26 6.23 8.56 11.51
N GLU A 27 5.32 8.07 12.32
CA GLU A 27 5.60 7.49 13.64
C GLU A 27 5.02 6.09 13.71
N ARG A 28 5.85 5.09 14.03
CA ARG A 28 5.46 3.67 14.11
C ARG A 28 4.67 3.19 12.88
N ASN A 29 5.18 3.49 11.69
CA ASN A 29 4.58 3.19 10.38
C ASN A 29 3.30 3.96 10.05
N SER A 30 2.85 4.88 10.92
CA SER A 30 1.60 5.61 10.72
C SER A 30 1.81 7.11 10.52
N VAL A 31 0.83 7.75 9.87
CA VAL A 31 0.68 9.21 9.87
C VAL A 31 -0.61 9.58 10.59
N GLU A 32 -0.53 10.61 11.42
CA GLU A 32 -1.68 11.17 12.14
C GLU A 32 -2.44 12.17 11.26
N MET A 33 -3.77 12.09 11.27
CA MET A 33 -4.67 13.04 10.62
C MET A 33 -6.03 13.09 11.32
N THR A 34 -6.89 14.03 10.92
CA THR A 34 -8.26 14.11 11.46
C THR A 34 -9.28 13.86 10.36
N ALA A 35 -10.28 13.02 10.61
CA ALA A 35 -11.44 12.83 9.73
C ALA A 35 -12.72 13.16 10.50
N ASP A 36 -13.50 14.15 10.02
CA ASP A 36 -14.71 14.68 10.69
C ASP A 36 -14.49 15.04 12.18
N GLY A 37 -13.30 15.55 12.52
CA GLY A 37 -12.94 15.90 13.89
C GLY A 37 -12.40 14.73 14.74
N HIS A 38 -12.35 13.51 14.20
CA HIS A 38 -11.74 12.35 14.85
C HIS A 38 -10.27 12.18 14.48
N LEU A 39 -9.40 12.16 15.47
CA LEU A 39 -7.99 11.84 15.29
C LEU A 39 -7.84 10.36 14.91
N VAL A 40 -7.13 10.10 13.82
CA VAL A 40 -6.86 8.75 13.31
C VAL A 40 -5.39 8.61 12.93
N ASN A 41 -4.83 7.43 13.18
CA ASN A 41 -3.47 7.09 12.78
C ASN A 41 -3.55 6.07 11.65
N LEU A 42 -3.18 6.49 10.44
CA LEU A 42 -3.26 5.64 9.26
C LEU A 42 -1.91 5.00 8.98
N LEU A 43 -1.86 3.67 8.94
CA LEU A 43 -0.66 2.95 8.52
C LEU A 43 -0.32 3.29 7.07
N VAL A 44 0.91 3.71 6.82
CA VAL A 44 1.38 4.06 5.48
C VAL A 44 1.59 2.78 4.69
N ASP A 45 0.84 2.62 3.59
CA ASP A 45 0.91 1.44 2.74
C ASP A 45 1.11 1.84 1.28
N THR A 46 2.28 1.54 0.72
CA THR A 46 2.58 1.72 -0.70
C THR A 46 2.20 0.53 -1.59
N GLY A 47 1.82 -0.59 -0.98
CA GLY A 47 1.33 -1.79 -1.65
C GLY A 47 -0.15 -1.72 -2.05
N SER A 48 -0.91 -0.75 -1.53
CA SER A 48 -2.34 -0.58 -1.80
C SER A 48 -2.69 0.85 -2.17
N SER A 49 -3.68 1.03 -3.05
CA SER A 49 -4.26 2.33 -3.39
C SER A 49 -5.33 2.80 -2.41
N ASN A 50 -5.80 1.92 -1.53
CA ASN A 50 -6.98 2.16 -0.69
C ASN A 50 -6.59 2.89 0.60
N ALA A 51 -7.14 4.08 0.80
CA ALA A 51 -7.12 4.75 2.11
C ALA A 51 -8.45 4.49 2.82
N TYR A 52 -8.39 3.97 4.05
CA TYR A 52 -9.60 3.62 4.80
C TYR A 52 -9.47 3.78 6.32
N LEU A 53 -10.61 3.98 6.95
CA LEU A 53 -10.82 4.10 8.38
C LEU A 53 -11.48 2.82 8.93
N VAL A 54 -11.29 2.55 10.22
CA VAL A 54 -11.99 1.46 10.92
C VAL A 54 -13.31 1.98 11.51
N TYR A 55 -14.44 1.38 11.15
CA TYR A 55 -15.74 1.78 11.68
C TYR A 55 -15.87 1.35 13.15
N GLY A 56 -15.99 2.34 14.03
CA GLY A 56 -16.01 2.14 15.47
C GLY A 56 -17.14 1.23 15.96
N ASP A 57 -18.39 1.44 15.50
CA ASP A 57 -19.51 0.63 15.97
C ASP A 57 -19.36 -0.84 15.60
N TRP A 58 -18.82 -1.12 14.40
CA TRP A 58 -18.52 -2.49 14.01
C TRP A 58 -17.38 -3.05 14.87
N TYR A 59 -16.27 -2.33 14.99
CA TYR A 59 -15.11 -2.78 15.76
C TYR A 59 -15.49 -3.09 17.22
N GLU A 60 -16.21 -2.19 17.88
CA GLU A 60 -16.66 -2.38 19.26
C GLU A 60 -17.72 -3.47 19.41
N SER A 61 -18.51 -3.76 18.37
CA SER A 61 -19.44 -4.90 18.40
C SER A 61 -18.72 -6.25 18.44
N ILE A 62 -17.49 -6.31 17.91
CA ILE A 62 -16.67 -7.52 17.86
C ILE A 62 -15.76 -7.63 19.09
N TYR A 63 -15.04 -6.56 19.42
CA TYR A 63 -14.01 -6.57 20.46
C TYR A 63 -14.48 -6.00 21.81
N GLY A 64 -15.75 -5.58 21.91
CA GLY A 64 -16.37 -5.02 23.11
C GLY A 64 -16.37 -3.49 23.14
N VAL A 65 -17.37 -2.93 23.83
CA VAL A 65 -17.54 -1.47 23.98
C VAL A 65 -16.31 -0.83 24.62
N GLY A 66 -15.83 0.25 24.01
CA GLY A 66 -14.62 0.96 24.42
C GLY A 66 -13.30 0.29 24.00
N SER A 67 -13.33 -0.75 23.15
CA SER A 67 -12.12 -1.38 22.59
C SER A 67 -11.36 -0.47 21.64
N CYS A 68 -12.04 0.48 20.99
CA CYS A 68 -11.43 1.44 20.08
C CYS A 68 -10.29 2.25 20.68
N LYS A 69 -10.29 2.49 22.00
CA LYS A 69 -9.20 3.23 22.68
C LYS A 69 -7.87 2.45 22.74
N TYR A 70 -7.91 1.14 22.49
CA TYR A 70 -6.72 0.28 22.46
C TYR A 70 -6.23 0.03 21.03
N LEU A 71 -7.04 0.34 20.02
CA LEU A 71 -6.64 0.23 18.63
C LEU A 71 -5.68 1.39 18.31
N VAL A 72 -4.46 1.06 17.90
CA VAL A 72 -3.40 2.05 17.63
C VAL A 72 -3.81 3.05 16.55
N SER A 73 -4.49 2.56 15.52
CA SER A 73 -5.02 3.38 14.43
C SER A 73 -6.20 4.27 14.83
N GLY A 74 -6.82 3.98 15.98
CA GLY A 74 -8.07 4.58 16.40
C GLY A 74 -9.27 4.08 15.58
N CYS A 75 -10.45 4.52 15.98
CA CYS A 75 -11.70 4.24 15.26
C CYS A 75 -12.34 5.52 14.79
N TYR A 76 -13.05 5.42 13.67
CA TYR A 76 -13.92 6.47 13.16
C TYR A 76 -15.37 6.19 13.56
N PHE A 77 -16.03 7.19 14.12
CA PHE A 77 -17.47 7.18 14.40
C PHE A 77 -18.14 8.22 13.52
N CYS A 78 -19.30 7.90 12.96
CA CYS A 78 -20.04 8.87 12.18
C CYS A 78 -20.45 10.07 13.04
N PRO A 79 -20.28 11.30 12.53
CA PRO A 79 -20.59 12.49 13.30
C PRO A 79 -22.09 12.55 13.62
N PRO A 80 -22.49 13.12 14.77
CA PRO A 80 -23.91 13.22 15.14
C PRO A 80 -24.78 13.97 14.13
N THR A 81 -24.17 14.82 13.30
CA THR A 81 -24.84 15.59 12.23
C THR A 81 -25.12 14.77 10.97
N ASP A 82 -24.39 13.67 10.76
CA ASP A 82 -24.65 12.70 9.70
C ASP A 82 -24.43 11.27 10.23
N PRO A 83 -25.32 10.80 11.12
CA PRO A 83 -25.19 9.51 11.76
C PRO A 83 -25.32 8.39 10.71
N CYS A 84 -24.55 7.33 10.90
CA CYS A 84 -24.62 6.15 10.06
C CYS A 84 -24.81 4.90 10.92
N THR A 85 -25.56 3.95 10.39
CA THR A 85 -25.62 2.58 10.89
C THR A 85 -25.01 1.65 9.84
N ARG A 86 -24.55 0.47 10.25
CA ARG A 86 -24.06 -0.56 9.34
C ARG A 86 -25.03 -0.83 8.18
N ASP A 87 -26.33 -0.96 8.46
CA ASP A 87 -27.35 -1.19 7.43
C ASP A 87 -27.47 -0.03 6.45
N SER A 88 -27.43 1.21 6.97
CA SER A 88 -27.45 2.41 6.11
C SER A 88 -26.20 2.51 5.23
N LEU A 89 -25.03 2.10 5.73
CA LEU A 89 -23.78 2.09 4.97
C LEU A 89 -23.84 1.03 3.87
N LEU A 90 -24.25 -0.20 4.19
CA LEU A 90 -24.38 -1.29 3.23
C LEU A 90 -25.37 -0.95 2.10
N SER A 91 -26.44 -0.20 2.40
CA SER A 91 -27.42 0.21 1.39
C SER A 91 -26.88 1.18 0.33
N ARG A 92 -25.72 1.82 0.58
CA ARG A 92 -25.06 2.75 -0.35
C ARG A 92 -24.15 2.05 -1.36
N GLY A 93 -24.02 0.72 -1.26
CA GLY A 93 -23.03 -0.05 -2.00
C GLY A 93 -21.78 -0.31 -1.15
N PHE A 94 -21.15 -1.46 -1.35
CA PHE A 94 -19.96 -1.87 -0.62
C PHE A 94 -18.96 -2.57 -1.55
N HIS A 95 -17.71 -2.63 -1.11
CA HIS A 95 -16.62 -3.33 -1.77
C HIS A 95 -16.11 -4.43 -0.87
N THR A 96 -15.76 -5.55 -1.47
CA THR A 96 -15.04 -6.63 -0.80
C THR A 96 -13.62 -6.67 -1.31
N VAL A 97 -12.66 -6.77 -0.39
CA VAL A 97 -11.27 -7.08 -0.75
C VAL A 97 -10.96 -8.46 -0.19
N GLY A 98 -10.76 -9.42 -1.07
CA GLY A 98 -10.27 -10.75 -0.74
C GLY A 98 -8.76 -10.75 -0.58
N TYR A 99 -8.26 -11.53 0.37
CA TYR A 99 -6.84 -11.77 0.57
C TYR A 99 -6.53 -13.24 0.32
N GLY A 100 -5.29 -13.54 -0.09
CA GLY A 100 -4.87 -14.93 -0.35
C GLY A 100 -4.94 -15.88 0.83
N SER A 101 -5.17 -15.36 2.04
CA SER A 101 -5.50 -16.14 3.25
C SER A 101 -6.96 -16.59 3.33
N GLY A 102 -7.80 -16.27 2.33
CA GLY A 102 -9.26 -16.45 2.38
C GLY A 102 -9.98 -15.42 3.26
N GLN A 103 -9.24 -14.46 3.81
CA GLN A 103 -9.81 -13.35 4.56
C GLN A 103 -10.47 -12.34 3.61
N VAL A 104 -11.50 -11.66 4.09
CA VAL A 104 -12.28 -10.68 3.32
C VAL A 104 -12.54 -9.46 4.19
N ASP A 105 -12.21 -8.29 3.65
CA ASP A 105 -12.59 -7.01 4.22
C ASP A 105 -13.73 -6.39 3.42
N VAL A 106 -14.66 -5.73 4.11
CA VAL A 106 -15.83 -5.08 3.50
C VAL A 106 -15.77 -3.59 3.78
N PHE A 107 -15.75 -2.80 2.71
CA PHE A 107 -15.60 -1.35 2.75
C PHE A 107 -16.82 -0.64 2.17
N VAL A 108 -17.08 0.57 2.66
CA VAL A 108 -18.00 1.52 2.03
C VAL A 108 -17.25 2.84 1.90
N TYR A 109 -17.31 3.48 0.73
CA TYR A 109 -16.74 4.81 0.56
C TYR A 109 -17.65 5.88 1.16
N ARG A 110 -17.03 6.84 1.82
CA ARG A 110 -17.72 7.94 2.49
C ARG A 110 -16.95 9.23 2.33
N GLU A 111 -17.68 10.31 2.10
CA GLU A 111 -17.15 11.66 2.17
C GLU A 111 -16.93 12.07 3.63
N VAL A 112 -15.75 12.58 3.92
CA VAL A 112 -15.34 13.13 5.21
C VAL A 112 -14.75 14.54 5.00
N THR A 113 -14.69 15.30 6.08
CA THR A 113 -13.82 16.46 6.18
C THR A 113 -12.46 16.00 6.70
N LEU A 114 -11.45 16.00 5.82
CA LEU A 114 -10.08 15.63 6.15
C LEU A 114 -9.29 16.86 6.60
N GLU A 115 -8.72 16.80 7.81
CA GLU A 115 -7.69 17.74 8.26
C GLU A 115 -6.31 17.09 8.15
N ILE A 116 -5.43 17.71 7.36
CA ILE A 116 -4.08 17.21 7.10
C ILE A 116 -3.08 18.36 6.99
N ALA A 117 -2.01 18.31 7.79
CA ALA A 117 -0.98 19.36 7.86
C ALA A 117 -1.55 20.78 7.99
N GLY A 118 -2.59 20.95 8.83
CA GLY A 118 -3.26 22.24 9.07
C GLY A 118 -4.16 22.73 7.94
N ARG A 119 -4.51 21.86 6.97
CA ARG A 119 -5.45 22.15 5.89
C ARG A 119 -6.71 21.33 6.08
N ASN A 120 -7.87 21.94 5.84
CA ASN A 120 -9.17 21.28 5.84
C ASN A 120 -9.65 21.06 4.41
N ILE A 121 -10.01 19.83 4.09
CA ILE A 121 -10.48 19.39 2.78
C ILE A 121 -11.86 18.76 2.97
N SER A 122 -12.89 19.41 2.46
CA SER A 122 -14.26 18.89 2.50
C SER A 122 -14.50 17.89 1.38
N HIS A 123 -15.47 16.99 1.56
CA HIS A 123 -15.87 16.00 0.57
C HIS A 123 -14.74 15.04 0.15
N PHE A 124 -13.79 14.77 1.04
CA PHE A 124 -12.70 13.84 0.79
C PHE A 124 -13.22 12.40 0.94
N LEU A 125 -12.99 11.53 -0.03
CA LEU A 125 -13.47 10.16 0.00
C LEU A 125 -12.48 9.25 0.73
N MET A 126 -12.97 8.62 1.80
CA MET A 126 -12.26 7.58 2.54
C MET A 126 -13.06 6.29 2.49
N GLY A 127 -12.37 5.16 2.35
CA GLY A 127 -12.97 3.87 2.64
C GLY A 127 -13.31 3.77 4.12
N LEU A 128 -14.39 3.07 4.45
CA LEU A 128 -14.77 2.76 5.82
C LEU A 128 -14.89 1.25 5.94
N LEU A 129 -14.00 0.63 6.70
CA LEU A 129 -14.01 -0.81 6.98
C LEU A 129 -15.16 -1.10 7.96
N ILE A 130 -16.22 -1.72 7.44
CA ILE A 130 -17.46 -1.99 8.19
C ILE A 130 -17.63 -3.47 8.54
N ASN A 131 -16.79 -4.34 7.98
CA ASN A 131 -16.69 -5.74 8.33
C ASN A 131 -15.33 -6.31 7.90
N SER A 132 -14.85 -7.32 8.61
CA SER A 132 -13.65 -8.08 8.25
C SER A 132 -13.82 -9.51 8.76
N THR A 133 -13.37 -10.49 7.98
CA THR A 133 -13.25 -11.88 8.47
C THR A 133 -11.90 -12.13 9.15
N ARG A 134 -11.02 -11.12 9.23
CA ARG A 134 -9.74 -11.14 9.97
C ARG A 134 -9.93 -11.04 11.47
N VAL A 135 -11.01 -11.58 12.00
CA VAL A 135 -11.33 -11.54 13.43
C VAL A 135 -10.56 -12.67 14.13
N ASP A 136 -9.26 -12.51 14.20
CA ASP A 136 -8.35 -13.28 15.04
C ASP A 136 -7.92 -12.35 16.19
N GLU A 137 -7.85 -12.86 17.43
CA GLU A 137 -7.36 -12.10 18.59
C GLU A 137 -5.95 -11.52 18.37
N GLU A 138 -5.15 -12.14 17.50
CA GLU A 138 -3.77 -11.74 17.21
C GLU A 138 -3.64 -10.63 16.16
N ILE A 139 -4.61 -10.46 15.25
CA ILE A 139 -4.50 -9.51 14.13
C ILE A 139 -5.73 -8.60 14.06
N GLN A 140 -5.68 -7.50 14.80
CA GLN A 140 -6.70 -6.46 14.72
C GLN A 140 -6.58 -5.67 13.41
N PRO A 141 -7.70 -5.36 12.73
CA PRO A 141 -7.70 -4.51 11.55
C PRO A 141 -7.21 -3.11 11.91
N ASN A 142 -6.36 -2.52 11.09
CA ASN A 142 -5.87 -1.16 11.28
C ASN A 142 -6.35 -0.25 10.16
N ALA A 143 -6.57 1.03 10.47
CA ALA A 143 -6.79 2.05 9.47
C ALA A 143 -5.51 2.24 8.63
N MET A 144 -5.68 2.56 7.35
CA MET A 144 -4.60 2.50 6.37
C MET A 144 -4.64 3.69 5.44
N LEU A 145 -3.45 4.16 5.06
CA LEU A 145 -3.21 5.18 4.07
C LEU A 145 -2.55 4.52 2.86
N GLY A 146 -3.39 4.07 1.92
CA GLY A 146 -2.94 3.61 0.62
C GLY A 146 -2.32 4.73 -0.21
N LEU A 147 -1.06 4.53 -0.60
CA LEU A 147 -0.27 5.42 -1.46
C LEU A 147 0.02 4.80 -2.82
N GLY A 148 -0.50 3.61 -3.07
CA GLY A 148 -0.48 2.95 -4.37
C GLY A 148 -1.18 3.76 -5.46
N LEU A 149 -0.87 3.43 -6.71
CA LEU A 149 -1.51 4.02 -7.87
C LEU A 149 -2.96 3.50 -7.97
N PRO A 150 -3.91 4.29 -8.47
CA PRO A 150 -5.24 3.77 -8.73
C PRO A 150 -5.14 2.63 -9.78
N PRO A 151 -5.77 1.47 -9.53
CA PRO A 151 -5.81 0.37 -10.50
C PRO A 151 -6.52 0.79 -11.81
N PRO A 152 -6.07 0.31 -12.98
CA PRO A 152 -6.46 0.86 -14.29
C PRO A 152 -7.89 0.53 -14.77
N LYS A 153 -8.62 -0.38 -14.12
CA LYS A 153 -10.01 -0.76 -14.47
C LYS A 153 -10.90 -0.78 -13.21
N PHE A 154 -10.83 0.25 -12.38
CA PHE A 154 -11.80 0.39 -11.30
C PHE A 154 -13.11 0.98 -11.82
N ASP A 155 -14.23 0.45 -11.34
CA ASP A 155 -15.57 0.88 -11.74
C ASP A 155 -15.78 2.36 -11.34
N PRO A 156 -15.92 3.28 -12.32
CA PRO A 156 -15.99 4.72 -12.08
C PRO A 156 -17.18 5.16 -11.23
N GLY A 157 -18.17 4.29 -10.97
CA GLY A 157 -19.30 4.59 -10.10
C GLY A 157 -19.00 4.67 -8.59
N LEU A 158 -17.78 4.32 -8.15
CA LEU A 158 -17.51 3.97 -6.76
C LEU A 158 -16.46 4.83 -6.04
N GLY A 159 -16.05 5.97 -6.62
CA GLY A 159 -15.09 6.87 -5.98
C GLY A 159 -13.66 6.35 -6.05
N THR A 160 -13.13 6.30 -7.27
CA THR A 160 -11.96 5.50 -7.67
C THR A 160 -10.62 6.23 -7.55
N THR A 161 -10.60 7.37 -6.87
CA THR A 161 -9.45 8.27 -6.83
C THR A 161 -8.56 7.91 -5.64
N SER A 162 -7.29 7.58 -5.90
CA SER A 162 -6.33 7.30 -4.81
C SER A 162 -6.18 8.51 -3.89
N PHE A 163 -5.73 8.30 -2.64
CA PHE A 163 -5.60 9.38 -1.66
C PHE A 163 -4.81 10.59 -2.20
N VAL A 164 -3.67 10.34 -2.82
CA VAL A 164 -2.79 11.40 -3.34
C VAL A 164 -3.42 12.10 -4.55
N GLU A 165 -4.17 11.38 -5.38
CA GLU A 165 -4.87 11.96 -6.52
C GLU A 165 -6.04 12.84 -6.07
N GLN A 166 -6.79 12.46 -5.03
CA GLN A 166 -7.81 13.32 -4.42
C GLN A 166 -7.21 14.62 -3.89
N LEU A 167 -5.99 14.59 -3.32
CA LEU A 167 -5.27 15.80 -2.91
C LEU A 167 -4.84 16.68 -4.09
N VAL A 168 -4.57 16.09 -5.26
CA VAL A 168 -4.29 16.84 -6.49
C VAL A 168 -5.58 17.46 -7.04
N GLU A 169 -6.68 16.71 -7.08
CA GLU A 169 -8.00 17.19 -7.52
C GLU A 169 -8.55 18.31 -6.63
N ALA A 170 -8.32 18.22 -5.31
CA ALA A 170 -8.65 19.27 -4.35
C ALA A 170 -7.69 20.48 -4.39
N GLU A 171 -6.77 20.55 -5.36
CA GLU A 171 -5.77 21.60 -5.54
C GLU A 171 -4.84 21.81 -4.34
N VAL A 172 -4.73 20.82 -3.45
CA VAL A 172 -3.81 20.84 -2.29
C VAL A 172 -2.38 20.58 -2.75
N LEU A 173 -2.22 19.63 -3.67
CA LEU A 173 -0.96 19.29 -4.32
C LEU A 173 -1.01 19.67 -5.80
N ALA A 174 0.12 20.13 -6.35
CA ALA A 174 0.19 20.34 -7.81
C ALA A 174 0.50 19.08 -8.60
N ARG A 175 1.06 18.04 -7.95
CA ARG A 175 1.55 16.84 -8.62
C ARG A 175 1.38 15.62 -7.72
N TYR A 176 1.14 14.48 -8.36
CA TYR A 176 1.23 13.18 -7.74
C TYR A 176 2.71 12.82 -7.56
N ILE A 177 3.28 13.19 -6.42
CA ILE A 177 4.65 12.82 -6.05
C ILE A 177 4.60 12.37 -4.60
N VAL A 178 5.08 11.16 -4.35
CA VAL A 178 5.21 10.56 -3.02
C VAL A 178 6.70 10.34 -2.76
N SER A 179 7.19 10.81 -1.62
CA SER A 179 8.56 10.53 -1.16
C SER A 179 8.51 10.07 0.29
N ILE A 180 9.13 8.93 0.57
CA ILE A 180 9.13 8.31 1.90
C ILE A 180 10.58 8.26 2.39
N HIS A 181 10.85 8.92 3.51
CA HIS A 181 12.17 8.98 4.13
C HIS A 181 12.12 8.34 5.49
N THR A 182 12.68 7.15 5.62
CA THR A 182 12.46 6.32 6.80
C THR A 182 13.74 5.90 7.48
N THR A 183 13.63 5.64 8.78
CA THR A 183 14.64 5.01 9.61
C THR A 183 13.94 3.93 10.43
N ARG A 184 14.52 2.73 10.44
CA ARG A 184 13.98 1.61 11.20
C ARG A 184 14.38 1.76 12.67
N LEU A 185 13.38 1.77 13.55
CA LEU A 185 13.56 1.61 14.99
C LEU A 185 13.01 0.24 15.41
N SER A 186 13.27 -0.17 16.65
CA SER A 186 12.75 -1.42 17.22
C SER A 186 11.22 -1.50 17.24
N GLU A 187 10.53 -0.34 17.23
CA GLU A 187 9.07 -0.22 17.33
C GLU A 187 8.39 0.09 15.98
N GLY A 188 9.10 -0.10 14.86
CA GLY A 188 8.60 0.14 13.51
C GLY A 188 9.38 1.20 12.75
N ILE A 189 8.75 1.76 11.72
CA ILE A 189 9.35 2.77 10.85
C ILE A 189 9.02 4.17 11.38
N THR A 190 10.02 5.03 11.46
CA THR A 190 9.86 6.46 11.72
C THR A 190 10.45 7.27 10.58
N GLY A 191 9.96 8.48 10.35
CA GLY A 191 10.43 9.25 9.21
C GLY A 191 9.52 10.38 8.77
N GLN A 192 9.54 10.65 7.47
CA GLN A 192 8.73 11.68 6.83
C GLN A 192 8.10 11.14 5.54
N LEU A 193 6.81 11.35 5.40
CA LEU A 193 6.07 11.24 4.15
C LEU A 193 5.96 12.65 3.55
N VAL A 194 6.48 12.83 2.34
CA VAL A 194 6.43 14.10 1.62
C VAL A 194 5.60 13.94 0.36
N LEU A 195 4.59 14.78 0.22
CA LEU A 195 3.65 14.78 -0.90
C LEU A 195 3.80 16.05 -1.75
N GLY A 196 3.76 15.90 -3.07
CA GLY A 196 3.76 17.00 -4.05
C GLY A 196 5.12 17.58 -4.40
N LYS A 197 6.22 17.05 -3.85
CA LYS A 197 7.58 17.48 -4.19
C LYS A 197 8.59 16.35 -4.11
N GLU A 198 9.46 16.28 -5.11
CA GLU A 198 10.69 15.51 -5.04
C GLU A 198 11.59 16.08 -3.95
N THR A 199 11.94 15.23 -3.00
CA THR A 199 12.86 15.59 -1.93
C THR A 199 14.23 14.98 -2.20
N LYS A 200 15.21 15.84 -2.42
CA LYS A 200 16.63 15.49 -2.20
C LYS A 200 16.93 15.90 -0.76
N LYS A 201 17.40 15.00 0.11
CA LYS A 201 18.02 15.52 1.34
C LYS A 201 19.28 16.27 0.91
N ALA A 202 19.53 17.43 1.52
CA ALA A 202 20.70 18.25 1.21
C ALA A 202 22.03 17.51 1.50
N GLU A 203 21.98 16.43 2.27
CA GLU A 203 23.11 15.59 2.68
C GLU A 203 23.23 14.30 1.86
N ASP A 204 22.27 13.99 0.98
CA ASP A 204 22.34 12.78 0.14
C ASP A 204 23.34 13.01 -0.99
N THR A 205 24.59 12.56 -0.77
CA THR A 205 25.59 12.36 -1.83
C THR A 205 25.20 11.25 -2.82
N VAL A 206 24.03 10.63 -2.64
CA VAL A 206 23.53 9.54 -3.47
C VAL A 206 22.72 10.10 -4.62
N SER A 207 23.18 9.87 -5.86
CA SER A 207 22.41 10.14 -7.06
C SER A 207 21.11 9.31 -7.05
N LEU A 208 19.95 9.98 -7.02
CA LEU A 208 18.65 9.33 -7.22
C LEU A 208 18.67 8.56 -8.55
N ARG A 209 18.37 7.27 -8.50
CA ARG A 209 18.18 6.44 -9.70
C ARG A 209 16.69 6.28 -9.93
N LEU A 210 16.26 6.64 -11.13
CA LEU A 210 14.88 6.50 -11.56
C LEU A 210 14.70 5.12 -12.19
N VAL A 211 13.59 4.47 -11.85
CA VAL A 211 13.16 3.19 -12.42
C VAL A 211 11.73 3.37 -12.91
N ASP A 212 11.43 2.85 -14.10
CA ASP A 212 10.08 2.90 -14.64
C ASP A 212 9.17 1.95 -13.84
N LEU A 213 8.00 2.46 -13.43
CA LEU A 213 6.99 1.67 -12.73
C LEU A 213 6.06 1.02 -13.76
N PRO A 214 5.84 -0.30 -13.74
CA PRO A 214 4.82 -0.94 -14.56
C PRO A 214 3.42 -0.47 -14.13
N SER A 215 2.58 -0.13 -15.10
CA SER A 215 1.28 0.53 -14.89
C SER A 215 0.15 -0.40 -14.37
N THR A 216 0.46 -1.62 -13.95
CA THR A 216 -0.53 -2.72 -13.96
C THR A 216 -1.07 -3.17 -12.60
N SER A 217 -0.45 -2.80 -11.46
CA SER A 217 -0.73 -3.51 -10.20
C SER A 217 -1.43 -2.72 -9.10
N GLY A 218 -1.70 -1.41 -9.27
CA GLY A 218 -2.24 -0.56 -8.20
C GLY A 218 -1.29 -0.35 -6.99
N ALA A 219 -0.29 -1.22 -6.82
CA ALA A 219 0.84 -1.06 -5.92
C ALA A 219 1.94 -0.21 -6.58
N ILE A 220 2.82 0.37 -5.76
CA ILE A 220 4.10 0.90 -6.24
C ILE A 220 5.02 -0.29 -6.53
N ALA A 221 5.06 -0.72 -7.79
CA ALA A 221 5.87 -1.84 -8.25
C ALA A 221 7.02 -1.37 -9.15
N GLY A 222 8.05 -2.19 -9.28
CA GLY A 222 9.16 -1.99 -10.21
C GLY A 222 9.71 -3.32 -10.71
N VAL A 223 10.64 -3.25 -11.66
CA VAL A 223 11.37 -4.43 -12.16
C VAL A 223 12.82 -4.32 -11.71
N ILE A 224 13.29 -5.30 -10.94
CA ILE A 224 14.71 -5.45 -10.67
C ILE A 224 15.34 -6.34 -11.74
N SER A 225 16.45 -5.89 -12.30
CA SER A 225 17.17 -6.65 -13.34
C SER A 225 17.85 -7.89 -12.77
N ALA A 226 18.35 -7.81 -11.54
CA ALA A 226 19.00 -8.92 -10.86
C ALA A 226 19.08 -8.74 -9.34
N VAL A 227 19.11 -9.86 -8.61
CA VAL A 227 19.50 -9.95 -7.21
C VAL A 227 20.87 -10.60 -7.13
N TYR A 228 21.79 -9.97 -6.40
CA TYR A 228 23.13 -10.48 -6.16
C TYR A 228 23.30 -10.84 -4.68
N VAL A 229 23.84 -12.02 -4.40
CA VAL A 229 24.36 -12.37 -3.08
C VAL A 229 25.87 -12.16 -3.17
N THR A 230 26.36 -11.06 -2.60
CA THR A 230 27.72 -10.58 -2.90
C THR A 230 28.79 -11.43 -2.22
N GLY A 231 29.70 -11.90 -3.07
CA GLY A 231 30.85 -12.76 -2.85
C GLY A 231 31.89 -12.61 -3.97
N PRO A 232 32.93 -13.45 -4.12
CA PRO A 232 33.81 -13.46 -5.29
C PRO A 232 33.09 -13.72 -6.62
N SER A 233 31.89 -14.31 -6.58
CA SER A 233 31.07 -14.53 -7.78
C SER A 233 30.42 -13.24 -8.27
N ALA A 234 30.52 -12.96 -9.57
CA ALA A 234 29.89 -11.83 -10.25
C ALA A 234 28.51 -12.16 -10.82
N ASP A 235 28.07 -13.42 -10.74
CA ASP A 235 26.82 -13.86 -11.35
C ASP A 235 25.61 -13.54 -10.45
N PRO A 236 24.50 -13.07 -11.03
CA PRO A 236 23.28 -12.82 -10.28
C PRO A 236 22.65 -14.13 -9.82
N ALA A 237 22.18 -14.17 -8.56
CA ALA A 237 21.43 -15.31 -8.05
C ALA A 237 20.07 -15.41 -8.74
N VAL A 238 19.47 -14.27 -9.06
CA VAL A 238 18.12 -14.17 -9.62
C VAL A 238 18.11 -13.06 -10.67
N THR A 239 17.47 -13.29 -11.82
CA THR A 239 17.34 -12.28 -12.89
C THR A 239 15.89 -11.93 -13.15
N CYS A 240 15.60 -10.64 -13.36
CA CYS A 240 14.33 -10.10 -13.81
C CYS A 240 13.12 -10.47 -12.94
N HIS A 241 12.92 -9.74 -11.86
CA HIS A 241 11.76 -9.93 -10.98
C HIS A 241 10.96 -8.66 -10.80
N TYR A 242 9.64 -8.83 -10.74
CA TYR A 242 8.74 -7.80 -10.24
C TYR A 242 8.93 -7.68 -8.73
N VAL A 243 9.04 -6.44 -8.27
CA VAL A 243 9.19 -6.10 -6.86
C VAL A 243 8.13 -5.07 -6.51
N HIS A 244 7.44 -5.31 -5.40
CA HIS A 244 6.56 -4.32 -4.80
C HIS A 244 7.33 -3.60 -3.70
N PHE A 245 7.26 -2.27 -3.71
CA PHE A 245 7.73 -1.46 -2.60
C PHE A 245 6.56 -1.34 -1.63
N ASP A 246 6.65 -2.04 -0.51
CA ASP A 246 5.56 -2.17 0.47
C ASP A 246 6.05 -1.74 1.86
N THR A 247 5.48 -0.64 2.35
CA THR A 247 5.73 -0.12 3.71
C THR A 247 4.80 -0.72 4.77
N GLY A 248 3.75 -1.44 4.38
CA GLY A 248 2.88 -2.19 5.27
C GLY A 248 3.53 -3.47 5.81
N CYS A 249 4.62 -3.92 5.21
CA CYS A 249 5.39 -5.09 5.63
C CYS A 249 6.72 -4.70 6.31
N ASP A 250 7.05 -5.36 7.42
CA ASP A 250 8.32 -5.16 8.16
C ASP A 250 9.50 -6.01 7.65
N SER A 251 9.20 -6.84 6.65
CA SER A 251 10.05 -7.91 6.12
C SER A 251 9.95 -7.97 4.60
N THR A 252 11.03 -8.37 3.95
CA THR A 252 11.02 -8.63 2.50
C THR A 252 10.42 -10.01 2.24
N PHE A 253 9.28 -10.04 1.56
CA PHE A 253 8.68 -11.28 1.10
C PHE A 253 9.24 -11.68 -0.26
N VAL A 254 9.62 -12.93 -0.38
CA VAL A 254 10.22 -13.50 -1.59
C VAL A 254 9.49 -14.80 -1.90
N PRO A 255 9.09 -15.06 -3.16
CA PRO A 255 8.51 -16.33 -3.56
C PRO A 255 9.42 -17.49 -3.13
N SER A 256 8.82 -18.62 -2.72
CA SER A 256 9.58 -19.72 -2.09
C SER A 256 10.69 -20.27 -2.98
N GLU A 257 10.44 -20.34 -4.29
CA GLU A 257 11.38 -20.76 -5.32
C GLU A 257 12.56 -19.77 -5.46
N VAL A 258 12.29 -18.46 -5.42
CA VAL A 258 13.32 -17.42 -5.48
C VAL A 258 14.13 -17.41 -4.19
N PHE A 259 13.47 -17.58 -3.05
CA PHE A 259 14.11 -17.64 -1.75
C PHE A 259 15.06 -18.84 -1.65
N ALA A 260 14.66 -20.01 -2.16
CA ALA A 260 15.54 -21.18 -2.22
C ALA A 260 16.82 -20.92 -3.01
N ILE A 261 16.73 -20.24 -4.17
CA ILE A 261 17.88 -19.86 -4.99
C ILE A 261 18.80 -18.88 -4.24
N ILE A 262 18.21 -17.88 -3.56
CA ILE A 262 18.98 -16.93 -2.74
C ILE A 262 19.69 -17.67 -1.61
N LEU A 263 19.02 -18.59 -0.93
CA LEU A 263 19.59 -19.38 0.15
C LEU A 263 20.77 -20.23 -0.33
N GLU A 264 20.62 -20.94 -1.46
CA GLU A 264 21.69 -21.73 -2.05
C GLU A 264 22.90 -20.85 -2.39
N ALA A 265 22.68 -19.68 -3.00
CA ALA A 265 23.75 -18.73 -3.28
C ALA A 265 24.45 -18.24 -1.99
N PHE A 266 23.71 -17.99 -0.91
CA PHE A 266 24.27 -17.65 0.41
C PHE A 266 25.11 -18.79 1.01
N GLU A 267 24.65 -20.04 0.91
CA GLU A 267 25.37 -21.22 1.44
C GLU A 267 26.66 -21.48 0.67
N VAL A 268 26.63 -21.36 -0.66
CA VAL A 268 27.81 -21.47 -1.53
C VAL A 268 28.84 -20.40 -1.16
N GLU A 269 28.39 -19.17 -0.93
CA GLU A 269 29.27 -18.03 -0.73
C GLU A 269 29.89 -17.99 0.67
N PHE A 270 29.07 -18.21 1.72
CA PHE A 270 29.49 -18.00 3.10
C PHE A 270 29.71 -19.30 3.88
N GLY A 271 29.42 -20.45 3.29
CA GLY A 271 29.48 -21.78 3.90
C GLY A 271 28.27 -22.09 4.79
N PRO A 272 27.87 -23.37 4.90
CA PRO A 272 26.64 -23.77 5.60
C PRO A 272 26.66 -23.47 7.10
N ASP A 273 27.83 -23.44 7.73
CA ASP A 273 27.97 -23.25 9.18
C ASP A 273 27.79 -21.79 9.65
N ARG A 274 27.81 -20.82 8.72
CA ARG A 274 27.61 -19.39 9.03
C ARG A 274 26.16 -18.94 8.90
N VAL A 275 25.31 -19.86 8.48
CA VAL A 275 23.95 -19.59 8.05
C VAL A 275 22.99 -20.04 9.15
N ASN A 276 22.78 -19.19 10.15
CA ASN A 276 21.86 -19.48 11.26
C ASN A 276 20.48 -18.86 10.99
N TRP A 277 19.74 -19.43 10.03
CA TRP A 277 18.38 -18.97 9.74
C TRP A 277 17.39 -19.51 10.78
N LYS A 278 16.78 -18.61 11.56
CA LYS A 278 15.53 -18.93 12.23
C LYS A 278 14.43 -19.00 11.16
N LYS A 279 14.02 -20.21 10.76
CA LYS A 279 12.71 -20.40 10.11
C LYS A 279 11.65 -19.92 11.12
N SER A 280 11.05 -18.76 10.89
CA SER A 280 9.78 -18.47 11.56
C SER A 280 8.78 -19.52 11.07
N SER A 281 8.00 -20.06 12.01
CA SER A 281 6.99 -21.07 11.72
C SER A 281 6.05 -20.57 10.63
N ARG A 282 6.00 -21.29 9.50
CA ARG A 282 5.04 -21.08 8.42
C ARG A 282 3.60 -21.20 8.97
N PRO A 283 2.65 -20.36 8.54
CA PRO A 283 1.28 -20.80 8.40
C PRO A 283 1.26 -21.99 7.41
N SER A 284 0.49 -23.04 7.69
CA SER A 284 0.46 -24.26 6.88
C SER A 284 0.31 -23.97 5.38
N PRO A 285 1.06 -24.63 4.49
CA PRO A 285 0.89 -24.46 3.05
C PRO A 285 -0.52 -24.89 2.64
N MET A 286 -1.21 -24.03 1.88
CA MET A 286 -2.46 -24.39 1.20
C MET A 286 -2.23 -25.61 0.30
N ASN A 287 -3.14 -26.58 0.36
CA ASN A 287 -3.10 -27.75 -0.51
C ASN A 287 -3.58 -27.39 -1.93
N GLU A 288 -3.31 -28.26 -2.92
CA GLU A 288 -3.67 -28.02 -4.33
C GLU A 288 -5.18 -27.80 -4.55
N GLN A 289 -6.05 -28.32 -3.67
CA GLN A 289 -7.50 -28.11 -3.75
C GLN A 289 -7.91 -26.73 -3.22
N GLU A 290 -7.22 -26.23 -2.19
CA GLU A 290 -7.35 -24.85 -1.70
C GLU A 290 -6.77 -23.85 -2.72
N LEU A 291 -5.68 -24.19 -3.40
CA LEU A 291 -5.09 -23.41 -4.49
C LEU A 291 -5.99 -23.39 -5.74
N ALA A 292 -6.72 -24.46 -6.02
CA ALA A 292 -7.68 -24.50 -7.12
C ALA A 292 -8.97 -23.73 -6.80
N ALA A 293 -9.47 -23.79 -5.57
CA ALA A 293 -10.58 -22.94 -5.11
C ALA A 293 -10.19 -21.45 -5.06
N PHE A 294 -8.93 -21.15 -4.75
CA PHE A 294 -8.31 -19.81 -4.82
C PHE A 294 -8.25 -19.23 -6.24
N ILE A 295 -8.34 -20.08 -7.28
CA ILE A 295 -8.24 -19.67 -8.70
C ILE A 295 -9.61 -19.43 -9.35
N ASP A 296 -10.70 -19.94 -8.76
CA ASP A 296 -12.03 -20.02 -9.40
C ASP A 296 -13.04 -19.01 -8.87
N ASP A 297 -12.77 -18.31 -7.75
CA ASP A 297 -13.60 -17.18 -7.30
C ASP A 297 -13.15 -15.90 -8.01
N GLU A 298 -14.04 -15.38 -8.85
CA GLU A 298 -13.91 -14.16 -9.64
C GLU A 298 -13.58 -12.94 -8.75
N GLU A 299 -12.29 -12.62 -8.56
CA GLU A 299 -11.77 -11.24 -8.54
C GLU A 299 -10.22 -11.14 -8.53
N ASP A 300 -9.48 -12.22 -8.80
CA ASP A 300 -8.01 -12.18 -8.90
C ASP A 300 -7.48 -12.12 -10.35
N LEU A 301 -8.24 -11.43 -11.22
CA LEU A 301 -7.82 -11.12 -12.60
C LEU A 301 -6.56 -10.23 -12.62
N TRP A 302 -6.30 -9.47 -11.55
CA TRP A 302 -5.18 -8.53 -11.46
C TRP A 302 -3.83 -9.21 -11.23
N PHE A 303 -3.77 -10.22 -10.36
CA PHE A 303 -2.55 -11.00 -10.14
C PHE A 303 -2.22 -11.86 -11.36
N ARG A 304 -3.23 -12.35 -12.08
CA ARG A 304 -3.04 -13.12 -13.32
C ARG A 304 -2.65 -12.28 -14.52
N GLU A 305 -3.26 -11.11 -14.77
CA GLU A 305 -2.86 -10.26 -15.90
C GLU A 305 -1.43 -9.70 -15.72
N SER A 306 -1.02 -9.37 -14.49
CA SER A 306 0.34 -8.85 -14.21
C SER A 306 1.45 -9.91 -14.28
N VAL A 307 1.15 -11.18 -13.98
CA VAL A 307 2.09 -12.31 -14.11
C VAL A 307 2.06 -12.95 -15.52
N ALA A 308 0.91 -12.90 -16.21
CA ALA A 308 0.75 -13.48 -17.55
C ALA A 308 1.35 -12.62 -18.67
N GLU A 309 1.40 -11.29 -18.50
CA GLU A 309 2.20 -10.43 -19.37
C GLU A 309 3.67 -10.49 -18.95
N ARG A 310 4.33 -11.62 -19.26
CA ARG A 310 5.80 -11.66 -19.37
C ARG A 310 6.19 -10.65 -20.47
N LEU A 311 6.45 -9.41 -20.09
CA LEU A 311 7.18 -8.50 -20.95
C LEU A 311 8.50 -9.20 -21.31
N PRO A 312 8.85 -9.30 -22.60
CA PRO A 312 10.07 -9.99 -22.98
C PRO A 312 11.23 -9.23 -22.37
N CYS A 313 11.89 -9.87 -21.40
CA CYS A 313 13.25 -9.54 -21.02
C CYS A 313 14.09 -9.79 -22.27
N THR A 314 14.19 -8.78 -23.13
CA THR A 314 15.03 -8.85 -24.31
C THR A 314 16.45 -8.93 -23.81
N SER A 315 17.06 -10.10 -23.98
CA SER A 315 18.48 -10.28 -23.84
C SER A 315 19.16 -9.32 -24.80
N HIS A 316 19.73 -8.23 -24.29
CA HIS A 316 20.78 -7.54 -25.02
C HIS A 316 22.04 -8.39 -24.91
N SER A 317 22.16 -9.38 -25.80
CA SER A 317 23.44 -9.96 -26.15
C SER A 317 24.22 -8.92 -26.94
N SER A 318 25.25 -8.35 -26.33
CA SER A 318 26.39 -7.75 -27.03
C SER A 318 27.31 -8.83 -27.59
#